data_AF-A0AAV5UHF8-F1
#
_entry.id   AF-A0AAV5UHF8-F1
#
_cell.length_a   1.000
_cell.length_b   1.000
_cell.length_c   1.000
_cell.angle_alpha   90.00
_cell.angle_beta   90.00
_cell.angle_gamma   90.00
#
_symmetry.space_group_name_H-M   'P 1'
#
loop_
_entity.id
_entity.type
_entity.pdbx_description
1 polymer ?
#
loop_
_entity_poly.entity_id
_entity_poly.type
_entity_poly.pdbx_seq_one_letter_code
_entity_poly.pdbx_strand_id
1 'polypeptide(L)'
;YPKMLSPGWSPSLLARTECFDTDHLSSFSILAVTFLAIGSALILVIIFHTFATLRKKSSFSEKMREYHRMMTIVLLIQAGVPCLLALFPLGVCFSVYFLDLNGIKILPACFIALSSYSFFHSLAVLTTTPVYRRKMIRIVRRLRRKTA
;
A
#
# COMPACT_ATOMS: atom_id res chain seq x y z
N TYR A 1 -1.81 -10.60 30.18
CA TYR A 1 -3.03 -11.39 29.92
C TYR A 1 -3.52 -12.25 31.07
N PRO A 2 -2.72 -13.08 31.77
CA PRO A 2 -3.28 -14.02 32.77
C PRO A 2 -3.98 -13.34 33.95
N LYS A 3 -3.62 -12.10 34.27
CA LYS A 3 -4.25 -11.29 35.32
C LYS A 3 -5.61 -10.68 34.94
N MET A 4 -6.01 -10.73 33.68
CA MET A 4 -7.29 -10.17 33.19
C MET A 4 -8.35 -11.24 32.94
N LEU A 5 -8.02 -12.52 33.13
CA LEU A 5 -8.94 -13.63 32.94
C LEU A 5 -9.64 -13.96 34.27
N SER A 6 -10.94 -14.26 34.20
CA SER A 6 -11.67 -14.73 35.38
C SER A 6 -11.10 -16.09 35.84
N PRO A 7 -10.96 -16.32 37.16
CA PRO A 7 -10.35 -17.55 37.67
C PRO A 7 -11.14 -18.84 37.35
N GLY A 8 -12.40 -18.72 36.88
CA GLY A 8 -13.23 -19.87 36.51
C GLY A 8 -12.98 -20.45 35.11
N TRP A 9 -12.07 -19.87 34.32
CA TRP A 9 -11.81 -20.37 32.97
C TRP A 9 -10.95 -21.63 33.00
N SER A 10 -11.48 -22.72 32.44
CA SER A 10 -10.72 -23.96 32.22
C SER A 10 -9.47 -23.69 31.37
N PRO A 11 -8.27 -24.18 31.76
CA PRO A 11 -7.06 -24.08 30.95
C PRO A 11 -7.24 -24.65 29.53
N SER A 12 -8.10 -25.66 29.36
CA SER A 12 -8.39 -26.26 28.05
C SER A 12 -9.20 -25.34 27.12
N LEU A 13 -10.00 -24.42 27.66
CA LEU A 13 -10.69 -23.42 26.85
C LEU A 13 -9.73 -22.32 26.40
N LEU A 14 -8.81 -21.90 27.28
CA LEU A 14 -7.77 -20.94 26.95
C LEU A 14 -6.82 -21.47 25.87
N ALA A 15 -6.43 -22.75 25.95
CA ALA A 15 -5.65 -23.41 24.91
C ALA A 15 -6.38 -23.52 23.56
N ARG A 16 -7.72 -23.53 23.55
CA ARG A 16 -8.53 -23.54 22.32
C ARG A 16 -8.82 -22.13 21.76
N THR A 17 -8.70 -21.09 22.58
CA THR A 17 -8.92 -19.71 22.11
C THR A 17 -7.78 -19.19 21.24
N GLU A 18 -6.62 -19.84 21.28
CA GLU A 18 -5.57 -19.62 20.29
C GLU A 18 -5.97 -20.31 18.98
N CYS A 19 -6.80 -19.64 18.17
CA CYS A 19 -7.22 -20.15 16.85
C CYS A 19 -6.07 -20.23 15.84
N PHE A 20 -4.87 -19.78 16.19
CA PHE A 20 -3.70 -19.79 15.33
C PHE A 20 -2.57 -20.50 16.05
N ASP A 21 -1.99 -21.47 15.35
CA ASP A 21 -0.70 -22.01 15.73
C ASP A 21 0.37 -20.92 15.53
N THR A 22 0.93 -20.47 16.66
CA THR A 22 1.88 -19.37 16.71
C THR A 22 3.13 -19.67 15.86
N ASP A 23 3.57 -20.93 15.78
CA ASP A 23 4.76 -21.32 15.04
C ASP A 23 4.52 -21.21 13.52
N HIS A 24 3.34 -21.64 13.07
CA HIS A 24 2.92 -21.49 11.68
C HIS A 24 2.71 -20.02 11.29
N LEU A 25 2.08 -19.23 12.16
CA LEU A 25 1.86 -17.81 11.92
C LEU A 25 3.17 -17.03 11.86
N SER A 26 4.12 -17.35 12.75
CA SER A 26 5.46 -16.76 12.76
C SER A 26 6.23 -17.09 11.47
N SER A 27 6.26 -18.37 11.08
CA SER A 27 6.90 -18.82 9.85
C SER A 27 6.32 -18.14 8.61
N PHE A 28 5.00 -18.02 8.54
CA PHE A 28 4.30 -17.30 7.48
C PHE A 28 4.67 -15.81 7.46
N SER A 29 4.72 -15.17 8.63
CA SER A 29 5.06 -13.74 8.76
C SER A 29 6.50 -13.45 8.30
N ILE A 30 7.47 -14.30 8.67
CA ILE A 30 8.86 -14.19 8.23
C ILE A 30 8.96 -14.30 6.71
N LEU A 31 8.28 -15.29 6.13
CA LEU A 31 8.26 -15.51 4.70
C LEU A 31 7.62 -14.30 3.97
N ALA A 32 6.50 -13.79 4.48
CA ALA A 32 5.79 -12.65 3.93
C ALA A 32 6.65 -11.38 3.94
N VAL A 33 7.31 -11.06 5.07
CA VAL A 33 8.22 -9.91 5.18
C VAL A 33 9.41 -10.05 4.23
N THR A 34 9.96 -11.26 4.11
CA THR A 34 11.09 -11.54 3.20
C THR A 34 10.70 -11.32 1.74
N PHE A 35 9.58 -11.88 1.29
CA PHE A 35 9.07 -11.65 -0.07
C PHE A 35 8.73 -10.19 -0.33
N LEU A 36 8.15 -9.50 0.66
CA LEU A 36 7.85 -8.08 0.56
C LEU A 36 9.12 -7.25 0.36
N ALA A 37 10.16 -7.53 1.14
CA ALA A 37 11.46 -6.88 1.03
C ALA A 37 12.10 -7.12 -0.35
N ILE A 38 12.17 -8.37 -0.81
CA ILE A 38 12.70 -8.74 -2.12
C ILE A 38 11.91 -8.06 -3.25
N GLY A 39 10.57 -8.14 -3.20
CA GLY A 39 9.70 -7.52 -4.19
C GLY A 39 9.88 -6.01 -4.25
N SER A 40 9.99 -5.35 -3.09
CA SER A 40 10.24 -3.90 -3.03
C SER A 40 11.59 -3.52 -3.65
N ALA A 41 12.64 -4.29 -3.39
CA ALA A 41 13.96 -4.06 -3.97
C ALA A 41 13.94 -4.22 -5.50
N LEU A 42 13.28 -5.27 -6.02
CA LEU A 42 13.12 -5.48 -7.46
C LEU A 42 12.36 -4.32 -8.12
N ILE A 43 11.30 -3.82 -7.49
CA ILE A 43 10.54 -2.66 -8.00
C ILE A 43 11.44 -1.42 -8.08
N LEU A 44 12.24 -1.14 -7.05
CA LEU A 44 13.18 -0.03 -7.06
C LEU A 44 14.23 -0.16 -8.16
N VAL A 45 14.75 -1.37 -8.38
CA VAL A 45 15.69 -1.67 -9.47
C VAL A 45 15.03 -1.43 -10.82
N ILE A 46 13.79 -1.87 -11.03
CA ILE A 46 13.04 -1.63 -12.28
C ILE A 46 12.85 -0.13 -12.50
N ILE A 47 12.39 0.60 -11.48
CA ILE A 47 12.20 2.06 -11.56
C ILE A 47 13.51 2.75 -11.94
N PHE A 48 14.59 2.44 -11.24
CA PHE A 48 15.91 3.01 -11.49
C PHE A 48 16.41 2.68 -12.91
N HIS A 49 16.27 1.42 -13.33
CA HIS A 49 16.63 0.96 -14.66
C HIS A 49 15.83 1.67 -15.76
N THR A 50 14.51 1.84 -15.57
CA THR A 50 13.65 2.60 -16.49
C THR A 50 14.12 4.06 -16.60
N PHE A 51 14.40 4.72 -15.49
CA PHE A 51 14.91 6.10 -15.51
C PHE A 51 16.30 6.20 -16.17
N ALA A 52 17.21 5.27 -15.87
CA ALA A 52 18.52 5.24 -16.48
C ALA A 52 18.44 5.01 -18.01
N THR A 53 17.55 4.12 -18.44
CA THR A 53 17.30 3.84 -19.87
C THR A 53 16.70 5.07 -20.57
N LEU A 54 15.74 5.74 -19.93
CA LEU A 54 15.14 6.98 -20.47
C LEU A 54 16.17 8.11 -20.57
N ARG A 55 17.15 8.18 -19.68
CA ARG A 55 18.25 9.17 -19.75
C ARG A 55 19.23 8.89 -20.89
N LYS A 56 19.51 7.62 -21.20
CA LYS A 56 20.49 7.23 -22.23
C LYS A 56 19.97 7.37 -23.67
N LYS A 57 18.67 7.19 -23.92
CA LYS A 57 18.09 7.34 -25.27
C LYS A 57 17.82 8.82 -25.58
N SER A 58 18.81 9.53 -26.11
CA SER A 58 18.74 10.95 -26.50
C SER A 58 17.99 11.21 -27.81
N SER A 59 17.58 10.20 -28.58
CA SER A 59 16.96 10.38 -29.91
C SER A 59 15.45 10.56 -29.90
N PHE A 60 14.79 10.65 -28.75
CA PHE A 60 13.35 10.88 -28.71
C PHE A 60 13.04 12.35 -29.03
N SER A 61 12.03 12.56 -29.89
CA SER A 61 11.42 13.88 -30.09
C SER A 61 11.06 14.50 -28.73
N GLU A 62 11.31 15.80 -28.55
CA GLU A 62 11.07 16.51 -27.29
C GLU A 62 9.64 16.28 -26.75
N LYS A 63 8.65 16.25 -27.63
CA LYS A 63 7.24 15.98 -27.28
C LYS A 63 7.05 14.58 -26.69
N MET A 64 7.74 13.58 -27.26
CA MET A 64 7.67 12.19 -26.79
C MET A 64 8.38 12.05 -25.43
N ARG A 65 9.51 12.74 -25.24
CA ARG A 65 10.24 12.77 -23.96
C ARG A 65 9.40 13.37 -22.84
N GLU A 66 8.71 14.48 -23.10
CA GLU A 66 7.82 15.11 -22.14
C GLU A 66 6.63 14.21 -21.78
N TYR A 67 6.02 13.57 -22.77
CA TYR A 67 4.94 12.61 -22.57
C TYR A 67 5.37 11.43 -21.69
N HIS A 68 6.50 10.80 -21.99
CA HIS A 68 7.03 9.70 -21.18
C HIS A 68 7.36 10.14 -19.75
N ARG A 69 7.98 11.32 -19.56
CA ARG A 69 8.27 11.85 -18.23
C ARG A 69 6.99 12.03 -17.42
N MET A 70 5.96 12.63 -18.01
CA MET A 70 4.67 12.80 -17.34
C MET A 70 4.03 11.45 -17.00
N MET A 71 4.04 10.49 -17.94
CA MET A 71 3.52 9.14 -17.71
C MET A 71 4.24 8.42 -16.57
N THR A 72 5.58 8.47 -16.53
CA THR A 72 6.36 7.84 -15.47
C THR A 72 6.05 8.47 -14.10
N ILE A 73 5.92 9.79 -14.02
CA ILE A 73 5.52 10.47 -12.77
C ILE A 73 4.14 10.00 -12.31
N VAL A 74 3.18 9.90 -13.23
CA VAL A 74 1.82 9.40 -12.92
C VAL A 74 1.89 7.97 -12.38
N LEU A 75 2.64 7.09 -13.04
CA LEU A 75 2.81 5.70 -12.61
C LEU A 75 3.49 5.61 -11.23
N LEU A 76 4.50 6.45 -10.97
CA LEU A 76 5.14 6.51 -9.65
C LEU A 76 4.17 6.92 -8.55
N ILE A 77 3.32 7.93 -8.79
CA ILE A 77 2.30 8.34 -7.82
C ILE A 77 1.29 7.21 -7.59
N GLN A 78 0.80 6.60 -8.68
CA GLN A 78 -0.16 5.50 -8.59
C GLN A 78 0.39 4.26 -7.88
N ALA A 79 1.68 3.96 -8.06
CA ALA A 79 2.37 2.88 -7.37
C ALA A 79 2.73 3.24 -5.92
N GLY A 80 3.02 4.52 -5.64
CA GLY A 80 3.34 5.00 -4.29
C GLY A 80 2.19 4.78 -3.30
N VAL A 81 0.94 4.96 -3.74
CA VAL A 81 -0.24 4.79 -2.87
C VAL A 81 -0.39 3.36 -2.31
N PRO A 82 -0.44 2.28 -3.11
CA PRO A 82 -0.46 0.92 -2.58
C PRO A 82 0.79 0.60 -1.77
N CYS A 83 1.96 1.12 -2.15
CA CYS A 83 3.17 0.92 -1.36
C CYS A 83 3.04 1.50 0.06
N LEU A 84 2.54 2.74 0.18
CA LEU A 84 2.47 3.46 1.46
C LEU A 84 1.26 3.07 2.31
N LEU A 85 0.10 2.79 1.70
CA LEU A 85 -1.15 2.54 2.42
C LEU A 85 -1.54 1.08 2.53
N ALA A 86 -0.94 0.20 1.73
CA ALA A 86 -1.19 -1.23 1.81
C ALA A 86 0.06 -2.02 2.20
N LEU A 87 1.12 -1.96 1.39
CA LEU A 87 2.31 -2.79 1.61
C LEU A 87 3.05 -2.42 2.89
N PHE A 88 3.25 -1.13 3.15
CA PHE A 88 3.95 -0.68 4.35
C PHE A 88 3.20 -1.03 5.64
N PRO A 89 1.90 -0.71 5.81
CA PRO A 89 1.13 -1.12 6.99
C PRO A 89 1.09 -2.64 7.16
N LEU A 90 0.99 -3.40 6.06
CA LEU A 90 1.02 -4.85 6.10
C LEU A 90 2.37 -5.38 6.61
N GLY A 91 3.48 -4.81 6.14
CA GLY A 91 4.83 -5.11 6.64
C GLY A 91 4.98 -4.80 8.13
N VAL A 92 4.42 -3.67 8.60
CA VAL A 92 4.38 -3.32 10.03
C VAL A 92 3.56 -4.34 10.82
N CYS A 93 2.38 -4.74 10.33
CA CYS A 93 1.56 -5.76 10.98
C CYS A 93 2.33 -7.06 11.20
N PHE A 94 3.03 -7.58 10.18
CA PHE A 94 3.83 -8.79 10.33
C PHE A 94 5.04 -8.59 11.25
N SER A 95 5.68 -7.42 11.20
CA SER A 95 6.82 -7.10 12.06
C SER A 95 6.44 -7.01 13.54
N VAL A 96 5.21 -6.56 13.84
CA VAL A 96 4.69 -6.51 15.22
C VAL A 96 4.66 -7.88 15.85
N TYR A 97 4.22 -8.91 15.11
CA TYR A 97 4.21 -10.29 15.61
C TYR A 97 5.63 -10.83 15.78
N PHE A 98 6.54 -10.56 14.83
CA PHE A 98 7.90 -11.07 14.89
C PHE A 98 8.75 -10.43 16.01
N LEU A 99 8.58 -9.12 16.24
CA LEU A 99 9.36 -8.36 17.22
C LEU A 99 8.70 -8.30 18.61
N ASP A 100 7.61 -9.05 18.81
CA ASP A 100 6.80 -9.02 20.04
C ASP A 100 6.42 -7.59 20.49
N LEU A 101 6.06 -6.74 19.53
CA LEU A 101 5.66 -5.36 19.81
C LEU A 101 4.23 -5.32 20.33
N ASN A 102 3.88 -4.23 21.02
CA ASN A 102 2.53 -4.02 21.54
C ASN A 102 1.51 -3.79 20.41
N GLY A 103 0.96 -4.88 19.87
CA GLY A 103 0.05 -4.87 18.74
C GLY A 103 -1.26 -4.13 19.00
N ILE A 104 -1.70 -4.01 20.26
CA ILE A 104 -2.94 -3.30 20.62
C ILE A 104 -2.87 -1.82 20.20
N LYS A 105 -1.69 -1.21 20.24
CA LYS A 105 -1.51 0.19 19.86
C LYS A 105 -1.23 0.38 18.37
N ILE A 106 -0.53 -0.58 17.75
CA ILE A 106 0.00 -0.44 16.39
C ILE A 106 -1.00 -0.94 15.34
N LEU A 107 -1.60 -2.12 15.56
CA LEU A 107 -2.47 -2.76 14.56
C LEU A 107 -3.69 -1.93 14.17
N PRO A 108 -4.41 -1.23 15.09
CA PRO A 108 -5.53 -0.40 14.69
C PRO A 108 -5.15 0.71 13.71
N ALA A 109 -4.00 1.35 13.89
CA ALA A 109 -3.50 2.38 12.98
C ALA A 109 -3.19 1.79 11.59
N CYS A 110 -2.56 0.61 11.55
CA CYS A 110 -2.30 -0.11 10.31
C CYS A 110 -3.60 -0.50 9.58
N PHE A 111 -4.62 -0.96 10.30
CA PHE A 111 -5.92 -1.31 9.70
C PHE A 111 -6.67 -0.10 9.16
N ILE A 112 -6.59 1.06 9.83
CA ILE A 112 -7.12 2.31 9.28
C ILE A 112 -6.42 2.65 7.97
N ALA A 113 -5.09 2.58 7.91
CA ALA A 113 -4.34 2.81 6.69
C ALA A 113 -4.77 1.84 5.56
N LEU A 114 -4.83 0.54 5.85
CA LEU A 114 -5.26 -0.50 4.91
C LEU A 114 -6.69 -0.30 4.40
N SER A 115 -7.62 0.07 5.28
CA SER A 115 -9.01 0.34 4.89
C SER A 115 -9.12 1.59 4.00
N SER A 116 -8.28 2.59 4.24
CA SER A 116 -8.27 3.84 3.47
C SER A 116 -7.61 3.71 2.09
N TYR A 117 -6.80 2.68 1.86
CA TYR A 117 -6.05 2.47 0.63
C TYR A 117 -6.94 2.54 -0.62
N SER A 118 -8.09 1.85 -0.64
CA SER A 118 -8.98 1.80 -1.82
C SER A 118 -9.47 3.19 -2.24
N PHE A 119 -9.82 4.02 -1.25
CA PHE A 119 -10.25 5.41 -1.47
C PHE A 119 -9.10 6.26 -2.05
N PHE A 120 -7.93 6.23 -1.41
CA PHE A 120 -6.78 7.03 -1.86
C PHE A 120 -6.23 6.55 -3.20
N HIS A 121 -6.28 5.25 -3.49
CA HIS A 121 -5.87 4.72 -4.79
C HIS A 121 -6.80 5.22 -5.89
N SER A 122 -8.11 5.17 -5.67
CA SER A 122 -9.10 5.72 -6.60
C SER A 122 -8.90 7.22 -6.83
N LEU A 123 -8.64 7.98 -5.76
CA LEU A 123 -8.35 9.40 -5.83
C LEU A 123 -7.06 9.69 -6.62
N ALA A 124 -6.00 8.92 -6.38
CA ALA A 124 -4.74 9.04 -7.12
C ALA A 124 -4.92 8.75 -8.61
N VAL A 125 -5.68 7.72 -8.98
CA VAL A 125 -5.97 7.40 -10.38
C VAL A 125 -6.78 8.53 -11.06
N LEU A 126 -7.80 9.05 -10.39
CA LEU A 126 -8.64 10.14 -10.90
C LEU A 126 -7.87 11.44 -11.12
N THR A 127 -6.95 11.77 -10.21
CA THR A 127 -6.17 13.03 -10.25
C THR A 127 -5.01 12.95 -11.23
N THR A 128 -4.32 11.82 -11.29
CA THR A 128 -3.10 11.67 -12.10
C THR A 128 -3.39 11.34 -13.56
N THR A 129 -4.48 10.62 -13.87
CA THR A 129 -4.78 10.23 -15.25
C THR A 129 -5.41 11.39 -16.03
N PRO A 130 -4.77 11.89 -17.11
CA PRO A 130 -5.24 13.06 -17.83
C PRO A 130 -6.58 12.87 -18.54
N VAL A 131 -6.96 11.62 -18.84
CA VAL A 131 -8.27 11.27 -19.42
C VAL A 131 -9.39 11.50 -18.41
N TYR A 132 -9.23 11.02 -17.18
CA TYR A 132 -10.21 11.21 -16.10
C TYR A 132 -10.32 12.68 -15.71
N ARG A 133 -9.20 13.39 -15.58
CA ARG A 133 -9.19 14.83 -15.30
C ARG A 133 -9.98 15.62 -16.35
N ARG A 134 -9.79 15.33 -17.65
CA ARG A 134 -10.55 15.97 -18.73
C ARG A 134 -12.05 15.65 -18.70
N LYS A 135 -12.45 14.46 -18.25
CA LYS A 135 -13.87 14.11 -18.06
C LYS A 135 -14.46 14.83 -16.84
N MET A 136 -13.77 14.85 -15.70
CA MET A 136 -14.20 15.59 -14.51
C MET A 136 -14.41 17.07 -14.80
N ILE A 137 -13.44 17.74 -15.46
CA ILE A 137 -13.57 19.15 -15.82
C ILE A 137 -14.81 19.39 -16.70
N ARG A 138 -15.11 18.48 -17.63
CA ARG A 138 -16.32 18.56 -18.46
C ARG A 138 -17.60 18.43 -17.63
N ILE A 139 -17.64 17.53 -16.66
CA ILE A 139 -18.78 17.34 -15.77
C ILE A 139 -18.99 18.58 -14.89
N VAL A 140 -17.92 19.08 -14.25
CA VAL A 140 -17.97 20.28 -13.39
C VAL A 140 -18.43 21.50 -14.18
N ARG A 141 -17.93 21.70 -15.41
CA ARG A 141 -18.37 22.78 -16.30
C ARG A 141 -19.85 22.67 -16.68
N ARG A 142 -20.37 21.45 -16.87
CA ARG A 142 -21.80 21.22 -17.15
C ARG A 142 -22.67 21.53 -15.93
N LEU A 143 -22.25 21.13 -14.73
CA LEU A 143 -22.97 21.41 -13.49
C LEU A 143 -23.03 22.91 -13.21
N ARG A 144 -21.90 23.63 -13.34
CA ARG A 144 -21.85 25.08 -13.15
C ARG A 144 -22.78 25.85 -14.10
N ARG A 145 -22.99 25.34 -15.32
CA ARG A 145 -23.95 25.92 -16.29
C ARG A 145 -25.43 25.61 -15.99
N LYS A 146 -25.73 24.62 -15.14
CA LYS A 146 -27.10 24.32 -14.72
C LYS A 146 -27.55 25.15 -13.52
N THR A 147 -26.59 25.62 -12.72
CA THR A 147 -26.84 26.37 -11.49
C THR A 147 -26.82 27.89 -11.71
N ALA A 148 -26.28 28.36 -12.85
CA ALA A 148 -26.31 29.75 -13.28
C ALA A 148 -27.44 29.95 -14.29
#